data_AF-A0A661Z4J9-F1
#
_entry.id   AF-A0A661Z4J9-F1
#
_cell.length_a   1.000
_cell.length_b   1.000
_cell.length_c   1.000
_cell.angle_alpha   90.00
_cell.angle_beta   90.00
_cell.angle_gamma   90.00
#
_symmetry.space_group_name_H-M   'P 1'
#
loop_
_entity.id
_entity.type
_entity.pdbx_description
1 polymer ?
#
loop_
_entity_poly.entity_id
_entity_poly.type
_entity_poly.pdbx_seq_one_letter_code
_entity_poly.pdbx_strand_id
1 'polypeptide(L)' 'MNEKPKTYYSPENLSSLSAKYNVSNRTMKIWLEELYPDIIIKHKMTFSPRELEIIIEHLGSYE' A
#
# COMPACT_ATOMS: atom_id res chain seq x y z
N MET A 1 -7.42 26.41 7.38
CA MET A 1 -7.41 25.01 7.83
C MET A 1 -7.56 24.16 6.57
N ASN A 2 -6.46 23.67 6.00
CA ASN A 2 -6.52 22.78 4.85
C ASN A 2 -6.85 21.37 5.37
N GLU A 3 -8.14 21.06 5.46
CA GLU A 3 -8.58 19.68 5.62
C GLU A 3 -8.09 18.92 4.38
N LYS A 4 -7.06 18.08 4.56
CA LYS A 4 -6.65 17.13 3.52
C LYS A 4 -7.92 16.36 3.10
N PRO A 5 -8.20 16.22 1.80
CA PRO A 5 -9.37 15.46 1.37
C PRO A 5 -9.30 14.08 2.02
N LYS A 6 -10.39 13.65 2.67
CA LYS A 6 -10.53 12.27 3.15
C LYS A 6 -10.53 11.36 1.93
N THR A 7 -9.36 10.89 1.53
CA THR A 7 -9.22 9.89 0.47
C THR A 7 -9.77 8.58 1.03
N TYR A 8 -10.99 8.25 0.65
CA TYR A 8 -11.55 6.93 0.93
C TYR A 8 -10.87 5.93 0.00
N TYR A 9 -9.90 5.20 0.53
CA TYR A 9 -9.32 4.06 -0.17
C TYR A 9 -10.29 2.88 -0.10
N SER A 10 -10.64 2.31 -1.25
CA SER A 10 -11.29 1.00 -1.29
C SER A 10 -10.25 -0.08 -0.95
N PRO A 11 -10.62 -1.21 -0.35
CA PRO A 11 -9.68 -2.30 -0.11
C PRO A 11 -9.02 -2.75 -1.43
N GLU A 12 -7.69 -2.66 -1.50
CA GLU A 12 -6.91 -3.05 -2.68
C GLU A 12 -6.01 -4.24 -2.33
N ASN A 13 -5.73 -5.12 -3.29
CA ASN A 13 -4.77 -6.20 -3.11
C ASN A 13 -3.38 -5.80 -3.66
N LEU A 14 -2.39 -6.66 -3.41
CA LEU A 14 -1.01 -6.46 -3.87
C LEU A 14 -0.91 -6.18 -5.37
N SER A 15 -1.66 -6.91 -6.20
CA SER A 15 -1.63 -6.76 -7.66
C SER A 15 -2.25 -5.45 -8.13
N SER A 16 -3.33 -4.99 -7.47
CA SER A 16 -3.92 -3.68 -7.73
C SER A 16 -2.94 -2.56 -7.39
N LEU A 17 -2.29 -2.65 -6.22
CA LEU A 17 -1.27 -1.70 -5.78
C LEU A 17 -0.06 -1.70 -6.71
N SER A 18 0.46 -2.86 -7.09
CA SER A 18 1.61 -2.97 -7.98
C SER A 18 1.32 -2.35 -9.35
N ALA A 19 0.12 -2.57 -9.90
CA ALA A 19 -0.30 -1.98 -11.16
C ALA A 19 -0.46 -0.46 -11.06
N LYS A 20 -1.06 0.04 -9.97
CA LYS A 20 -1.33 1.46 -9.73
C LYS A 20 -0.04 2.28 -9.61
N TYR A 21 0.96 1.75 -8.92
CA TYR A 21 2.26 2.39 -8.73
C TYR A 21 3.29 2.00 -9.79
N ASN A 22 2.88 1.19 -10.79
CA ASN A 22 3.75 0.69 -11.86
C ASN A 22 5.05 0.04 -11.35
N VAL A 23 4.94 -0.74 -10.28
CA VAL A 23 6.04 -1.50 -9.68
C VAL A 23 5.78 -2.99 -9.75
N SER A 24 6.83 -3.80 -9.68
CA SER A 24 6.64 -5.25 -9.68
C SER A 24 5.96 -5.72 -8.39
N ASN A 25 5.13 -6.76 -8.48
CA ASN A 25 4.52 -7.41 -7.31
C ASN A 25 5.57 -7.82 -6.26
N ARG A 26 6.77 -8.22 -6.70
CA ARG A 26 7.87 -8.58 -5.81
C ARG A 26 8.38 -7.36 -5.03
N THR A 27 8.63 -6.25 -5.73
CA THR A 27 9.07 -4.99 -5.10
C THR A 27 8.04 -4.47 -4.12
N MET A 28 6.77 -4.40 -4.54
CA MET A 28 5.68 -3.98 -3.67
C MET A 28 5.58 -4.88 -2.43
N LYS A 29 5.73 -6.20 -2.61
CA LYS A 29 5.73 -7.14 -1.49
C LYS A 29 6.86 -6.86 -0.49
N ILE A 30 8.09 -6.61 -0.97
CA ILE A 30 9.23 -6.31 -0.10
C ILE A 30 8.96 -5.06 0.73
N TRP A 31 8.48 -3.98 0.12
CA TRP A 31 8.14 -2.74 0.84
C TRP A 31 7.06 -2.95 1.90
N LEU A 32 6.07 -3.80 1.59
CA LEU A 32 5.02 -4.15 2.55
C LEU A 32 5.54 -5.02 3.70
N GLU A 33 6.46 -5.94 3.43
CA GLU A 33 7.12 -6.73 4.46
C GLU A 33 8.03 -5.86 5.33
N GLU A 34 8.60 -4.76 4.82
CA GLU A 34 9.34 -3.78 5.64
C GLU A 34 8.42 -2.98 6.58
N LEU A 35 7.23 -2.60 6.11
CA LEU A 35 6.22 -1.90 6.93
C LEU A 35 5.54 -2.83 7.95
N TYR A 36 5.37 -4.09 7.60
CA TYR A 36 4.67 -5.10 8.41
C TYR A 36 5.53 -6.38 8.54
N PRO A 37 6.65 -6.33 9.28
CA PRO A 37 7.59 -7.45 9.36
C PRO A 37 6.99 -8.72 9.96
N ASP A 38 5.95 -8.59 10.79
CA ASP A 38 5.26 -9.71 11.41
C ASP A 38 4.13 -10.31 10.55
N ILE A 39 3.85 -9.73 9.37
CA ILE A 39 2.74 -10.14 8.52
C ILE A 39 3.25 -10.83 7.26
N ILE A 40 2.84 -12.09 7.06
CA ILE A 40 3.09 -12.80 5.81
C ILE A 40 2.10 -12.30 4.74
N ILE A 41 2.58 -11.43 3.85
CA ILE A 41 1.79 -10.89 2.74
C ILE A 41 1.48 -11.99 1.72
N LYS A 42 0.19 -12.34 1.61
CA LYS A 42 -0.32 -13.31 0.64
C LYS A 42 -0.93 -12.59 -0.57
N HIS A 43 -0.90 -13.22 -1.73
CA HIS A 43 -1.39 -12.61 -2.98
C HIS A 43 -2.88 -12.23 -2.96
N LYS A 44 -3.70 -12.92 -2.15
CA LYS A 44 -5.14 -12.65 -1.96
C LYS A 44 -5.44 -11.68 -0.80
N MET A 45 -4.41 -11.23 -0.09
CA MET A 45 -4.58 -10.28 0.99
C MET A 45 -5.03 -8.94 0.41
N THR A 46 -6.03 -8.34 1.06
CA THR A 46 -6.46 -6.98 0.78
C THR A 46 -6.02 -6.10 1.93
N PHE A 47 -5.60 -4.88 1.61
CA PHE A 47 -5.21 -3.88 2.58
C PHE A 47 -6.42 -3.01 2.88
N SER A 48 -6.67 -2.79 4.16
CA SER A 48 -7.70 -1.88 4.62
C SER A 48 -7.38 -0.44 4.21
N PRO A 49 -8.37 0.46 4.23
CA PRO A 49 -8.15 1.85 3.85
C PRO A 49 -7.03 2.54 4.65
N ARG A 50 -6.89 2.19 5.93
CA ARG A 50 -5.84 2.71 6.82
C ARG A 50 -4.46 2.17 6.48
N GLU A 51 -4.37 0.88 6.13
CA GLU A 51 -3.09 0.30 5.66
C GLU A 51 -2.67 0.95 4.34
N LEU A 52 -3.62 1.20 3.43
CA LEU A 52 -3.38 1.89 2.18
C LEU A 52 -2.86 3.32 2.40
N GLU A 53 -3.39 4.08 3.36
CA GLU A 53 -2.83 5.39 3.72
C GLU A 53 -1.34 5.32 4.08
N ILE A 54 -0.96 4.38 4.94
CA ILE A 54 0.42 4.18 5.39
C ILE A 54 1.31 3.77 4.21
N ILE A 55 0.84 2.83 3.39
CA ILE A 55 1.57 2.35 2.21
C ILE A 55 1.83 3.51 1.26
N ILE A 56 0.82 4.33 0.99
CA ILE A 56 0.91 5.42 0.03
C ILE A 56 1.81 6.55 0.55
N GLU A 57 1.73 6.87 1.83
CA GLU A 57 2.63 7.84 2.47
C GLU A 57 4.08 7.35 2.41
N HIS A 58 4.31 6.06 2.68
CA HIS A 58 5.63 5.45 2.56
C HIS A 58 6.15 5.48 1.11
N LEU A 59 5.33 5.10 0.13
CA LEU A 59 5.67 5.11 -1.29
C LEU A 59 5.98 6.52 -1.82
N GLY A 60 5.21 7.53 -1.38
CA GLY A 60 5.44 8.93 -1.74
C GLY A 60 6.70 9.54 -1.10
N SER A 61 7.29 8.87 -0.11
CA SER A 61 8.54 9.29 0.52
C SER A 61 9.80 8.78 -0.20
N TYR A 62 9.64 7.92 -1.22
CA TYR A 62 10.73 7.43 -2.08
C TYR A 62 10.91 8.24 -3.37
N GLU A 63 10.20 9.36 -3.55
CA GLU A 63 10.42 10.35 -4.64
C GLU A 63 11.59 11.29 -4.37
#